data_AF-A0A1G1THZ2-F1
#
_entry.id   AF-A0A1G1THZ2-F1
#
_cell.length_a   1.000
_cell.length_b   1.000
_cell.length_c   1.000
_cell.angle_alpha   90.00
_cell.angle_beta   90.00
_cell.angle_gamma   90.00
#
_symmetry.space_group_name_H-M   'P 1'
#
loop_
_entity.id
_entity.type
_entity.pdbx_description
1 polymer ?
#
loop_
_entity_poly.entity_id
_entity_poly.type
_entity_poly.pdbx_seq_one_letter_code
_entity_poly.pdbx_strand_id
1 'polypeptide(L)'
;MALSAYQKQYKRRATKALALYTKARKQVRALVGQLVAAEQGNAAAAARTNRLNALYGTALPAATDLVADFGTSETLANLAGNQEADALLYADVADGNGGAALPTEAAFGE
;
A
#
# COMPACT_ATOMS: atom_id res chain seq x y z
N MET A 1 12.40 29.53 21.96
CA MET A 1 11.15 29.39 22.73
C MET A 1 10.91 27.93 23.05
N ALA A 2 10.43 27.60 24.25
CA ALA A 2 10.03 26.23 24.57
C ALA A 2 8.68 25.91 23.91
N LEU A 3 8.54 24.70 23.35
CA LEU A 3 7.26 24.23 22.80
C LEU A 3 6.20 24.11 23.91
N SER A 4 4.98 24.54 23.61
CA SER A 4 3.84 24.39 24.52
C SER A 4 3.44 22.92 24.71
N ALA A 5 2.65 22.59 25.72
CA ALA A 5 2.19 21.21 25.93
C ALA A 5 1.33 20.74 24.75
N TYR A 6 0.51 21.64 24.21
CA TYR A 6 -0.24 21.45 22.96
C TYR A 6 0.66 21.07 21.78
N GLN A 7 1.71 21.84 21.52
CA GLN A 7 2.65 21.58 20.41
C GLN A 7 3.44 20.27 20.59
N LYS A 8 3.82 19.94 21.83
CA LYS A 8 4.48 18.66 22.15
C LYS A 8 3.54 17.48 21.91
N GLN A 9 2.27 17.60 22.30
CA GLN A 9 1.27 16.57 22.07
C GLN A 9 1.01 16.37 20.58
N TYR A 10 0.83 17.44 19.80
CA TYR A 10 0.69 17.35 18.35
C TYR A 10 1.86 16.62 17.71
N LYS A 11 3.12 16.99 18.04
CA LYS A 11 4.29 16.31 17.47
C LYS A 11 4.27 14.81 17.75
N ARG A 12 3.94 14.39 18.97
CA ARG A 12 3.83 12.96 19.33
C ARG A 12 2.73 12.25 18.53
N ARG A 13 1.54 12.83 18.45
CA ARG A 13 0.40 12.28 17.70
C ARG A 13 0.70 12.18 16.21
N ALA A 14 1.28 13.22 15.63
CA ALA A 14 1.72 13.26 14.23
C ALA A 14 2.78 12.19 13.96
N THR A 15 3.82 12.04 14.79
CA THR A 15 4.81 10.97 14.62
C THR A 15 4.16 9.58 14.59
N LYS A 16 3.20 9.30 15.49
CA LYS A 16 2.50 8.01 15.52
C LYS A 16 1.65 7.78 14.27
N ALA A 17 0.89 8.80 13.84
CA ALA A 17 0.07 8.71 12.62
C ALA A 17 0.95 8.49 11.37
N LEU A 18 2.05 9.21 11.24
CA LEU A 18 3.01 9.06 10.13
C LEU A 18 3.67 7.67 10.14
N ALA A 19 3.97 7.11 11.31
CA ALA A 19 4.50 5.76 11.42
C ALA A 19 3.49 4.70 10.93
N LEU A 20 2.20 4.88 11.24
CA LEU A 20 1.15 3.98 10.75
C LEU A 20 0.96 4.10 9.24
N TYR A 21 0.91 5.33 8.71
CA TYR A 21 0.81 5.59 7.27
C TYR A 21 1.99 4.95 6.51
N THR A 22 3.23 5.15 6.96
CA THR A 22 4.42 4.59 6.32
C THR A 22 4.43 3.06 6.36
N LYS A 23 3.99 2.46 7.46
CA LYS A 23 3.83 1.00 7.59
C LYS A 23 2.79 0.47 6.60
N ALA A 24 1.60 1.06 6.55
CA ALA A 24 0.54 0.67 5.64
C ALA A 24 1.01 0.78 4.18
N ARG A 25 1.69 1.88 3.83
CA ARG A 25 2.28 2.09 2.50
C ARG A 25 3.27 0.98 2.12
N LYS A 26 4.17 0.60 3.03
CA LYS A 26 5.13 -0.49 2.79
C LYS A 26 4.41 -1.81 2.54
N GLN A 27 3.36 -2.10 3.32
CA GLN A 27 2.57 -3.31 3.17
C GLN A 27 1.83 -3.35 1.84
N VAL A 28 1.16 -2.26 1.45
CA VAL A 28 0.48 -2.16 0.14
C VAL A 28 1.46 -2.41 -0.99
N ARG A 29 2.64 -1.76 -0.98
CA ARG A 29 3.67 -1.97 -2.01
C ARG A 29 4.15 -3.42 -2.09
N ALA A 30 4.35 -4.07 -0.95
CA ALA A 30 4.74 -5.47 -0.92
C ALA A 30 3.66 -6.38 -1.55
N LEU A 31 2.40 -6.18 -1.18
CA LEU A 31 1.28 -6.96 -1.72
C LEU A 31 1.08 -6.74 -3.21
N VAL A 32 1.17 -5.49 -3.68
CA VAL A 32 1.11 -5.15 -5.12
C VAL A 32 2.22 -5.85 -5.88
N GLY A 33 3.46 -5.85 -5.37
CA GLY A 33 4.58 -6.56 -6.00
C GLY A 33 4.36 -8.08 -6.08
N GLN A 34 3.83 -8.69 -5.02
CA GLN A 34 3.49 -10.12 -5.01
C GLN A 34 2.41 -10.45 -6.05
N LEU A 35 1.40 -9.59 -6.18
CA LEU A 35 0.32 -9.79 -7.13
C LEU A 35 0.78 -9.65 -8.58
N VAL A 36 1.62 -8.68 -8.89
CA VAL A 36 2.26 -8.54 -10.22
C VAL A 36 3.09 -9.78 -10.56
N ALA A 37 3.87 -10.30 -9.61
CA ALA A 37 4.66 -11.51 -9.84
C ALA A 37 3.76 -12.74 -10.09
N ALA A 38 2.65 -12.87 -9.37
CA ALA A 38 1.69 -13.94 -9.57
C ALA A 38 1.02 -13.86 -10.95
N GLU A 39 0.63 -12.66 -11.39
CA GLU A 39 0.06 -12.41 -12.72
C GLU A 39 1.03 -12.84 -13.84
N GLN A 40 2.29 -12.43 -13.75
CA GLN A 40 3.34 -12.81 -14.71
C GLN A 40 3.58 -14.33 -14.73
N GLY A 41 3.62 -14.96 -13.54
CA GLY A 41 3.77 -16.40 -13.41
C GLY A 41 2.61 -17.17 -14.06
N ASN A 42 1.38 -16.69 -13.87
CA ASN A 42 0.19 -17.30 -14.47
C ASN A 42 0.18 -17.12 -16.00
N ALA A 43 0.55 -15.95 -16.52
CA ALA A 43 0.67 -15.72 -17.96
C ALA A 43 1.68 -16.68 -18.62
N ALA A 44 2.82 -16.93 -17.97
CA ALA A 44 3.82 -17.88 -18.45
C ALA A 44 3.32 -19.34 -18.41
N ALA A 45 2.57 -19.73 -17.38
CA ALA A 45 1.95 -21.04 -17.28
C ALA A 45 0.88 -21.23 -18.38
N ALA A 46 0.00 -20.24 -18.56
CA ALA A 46 -1.02 -20.24 -19.61
C ALA A 46 -0.41 -20.40 -21.00
N ALA A 47 0.67 -19.66 -21.31
CA ALA A 47 1.38 -19.77 -22.57
C ALA A 47 1.94 -21.19 -22.81
N ARG A 48 2.50 -21.83 -21.77
CA ARG A 48 3.00 -23.22 -21.85
C ARG A 48 1.86 -24.22 -22.07
N THR A 49 0.79 -24.13 -21.30
CA THR A 49 -0.36 -25.03 -21.42
C THR A 49 -1.05 -24.89 -22.78
N ASN A 50 -1.24 -23.65 -23.26
CA ASN A 50 -1.79 -23.39 -24.58
C ASN A 50 -0.92 -24.01 -25.69
N ARG A 51 0.40 -23.95 -25.54
CA ARG A 51 1.31 -24.57 -26.50
C ARG A 51 1.23 -26.10 -26.47
N LEU A 52 1.10 -26.72 -25.30
CA LEU A 52 0.86 -28.17 -25.19
C LEU A 52 -0.46 -28.57 -25.85
N ASN A 53 -1.54 -27.84 -25.56
CA ASN A 53 -2.85 -28.05 -26.18
C ASN A 53 -2.79 -27.95 -27.71
N ALA A 54 -2.09 -26.97 -28.25
CA ALA A 54 -1.90 -26.82 -29.69
C ALA A 54 -1.05 -27.94 -30.33
N LEU A 55 -0.01 -28.42 -29.64
CA LEU A 55 0.88 -29.46 -30.16
C LEU A 55 0.27 -30.86 -30.12
N TYR A 56 -0.51 -31.16 -29.08
CA TYR A 56 -0.99 -32.51 -28.80
C TYR A 56 -2.51 -32.67 -28.91
N GLY A 57 -3.25 -31.62 -29.28
CA GLY A 57 -4.71 -31.65 -29.39
C GLY A 57 -5.41 -31.83 -28.05
N THR A 58 -4.76 -31.47 -26.93
CA THR A 58 -5.32 -31.56 -25.58
C THR A 58 -6.14 -30.32 -25.21
N ALA A 59 -6.93 -30.42 -24.14
CA ALA A 59 -7.72 -29.33 -23.58
C ALA A 59 -7.41 -29.11 -22.08
N LEU A 60 -6.13 -29.00 -21.75
CA LEU A 60 -5.70 -28.72 -20.38
C LEU A 60 -6.09 -27.28 -19.97
N PRO A 61 -6.49 -27.05 -18.70
CA PRO A 61 -6.81 -25.72 -18.21
C PRO A 61 -5.60 -24.80 -18.25
N ALA A 62 -5.71 -23.68 -18.96
CA ALA A 62 -4.61 -22.73 -19.14
C ALA A 62 -4.58 -21.61 -18.08
N ALA A 63 -5.65 -21.41 -17.33
CA ALA A 63 -5.74 -20.40 -16.28
C ALA A 63 -6.52 -20.95 -15.08
N THR A 64 -6.24 -20.40 -13.91
CA THR A 64 -7.11 -20.54 -12.74
C THR A 64 -8.24 -19.53 -12.82
N ASP A 65 -9.45 -19.90 -12.41
CA ASP A 65 -10.64 -19.02 -12.45
C ASP A 65 -10.39 -17.67 -11.75
N LEU A 66 -9.58 -17.70 -10.68
CA LEU A 66 -9.22 -16.54 -9.89
C LEU A 66 -8.52 -15.42 -10.69
N VAL A 67 -7.75 -15.77 -11.72
CA VAL A 67 -7.03 -14.80 -12.56
C VAL A 67 -7.89 -14.36 -13.76
N ALA A 68 -8.79 -15.22 -14.23
CA ALA A 68 -9.76 -14.86 -15.26
C ALA A 68 -10.67 -13.72 -14.79
N ASP A 69 -11.10 -13.75 -13.52
CA ASP A 69 -11.90 -12.69 -12.89
C ASP A 69 -11.08 -11.42 -12.56
N PHE A 70 -9.75 -11.52 -12.51
CA PHE A 70 -8.86 -10.41 -12.15
C PHE A 70 -8.58 -9.45 -13.34
N GLY A 71 -8.65 -9.96 -14.57
CA GLY A 71 -8.36 -9.20 -15.80
C GLY A 71 -6.86 -8.88 -16.01
N THR A 72 -6.49 -8.37 -17.20
CA THR A 72 -5.14 -7.84 -17.48
C THR A 72 -5.01 -6.45 -16.89
N SER A 73 -4.37 -6.34 -15.74
CA SER A 73 -4.46 -5.10 -14.96
C SER A 73 -3.28 -4.18 -15.24
N GLU A 74 -3.39 -3.36 -16.30
CA GLU A 74 -2.59 -2.13 -16.47
C GLU A 74 -2.58 -1.31 -15.17
N THR A 75 -3.68 -1.37 -14.40
CA THR A 75 -3.82 -0.75 -13.08
C THR A 75 -2.78 -1.24 -12.06
N LEU A 76 -2.41 -2.53 -12.07
CA LEU A 76 -1.41 -3.08 -11.15
C LEU A 76 0.01 -2.69 -11.52
N ALA A 77 0.33 -2.69 -12.82
CA ALA A 77 1.60 -2.21 -13.32
C ALA A 77 1.78 -0.71 -13.00
N ASN A 78 0.74 0.10 -13.22
CA ASN A 78 0.73 1.52 -12.86
C ASN A 78 0.86 1.73 -11.35
N LEU A 79 0.20 0.92 -10.53
CA LEU A 79 0.29 0.99 -9.07
C LEU A 79 1.67 0.58 -8.55
N ALA A 80 2.30 -0.43 -9.16
CA ALA A 80 3.67 -0.85 -8.85
C ALA A 80 4.70 0.21 -9.27
N GLY A 81 4.47 0.88 -10.40
CA GLY A 81 5.31 1.96 -10.91
C GLY A 81 5.14 3.30 -10.18
N ASN A 82 4.05 3.50 -9.44
CA ASN A 82 3.81 4.75 -8.73
C ASN A 82 4.77 4.91 -7.54
N GLN A 83 5.75 5.79 -7.74
CA GLN A 83 6.75 6.11 -6.73
C GLN A 83 6.37 7.29 -5.82
N GLU A 84 5.23 7.97 -6.04
CA GLU A 84 4.93 9.29 -5.47
C GLU A 84 5.45 9.43 -4.03
N ALA A 85 6.41 10.34 -3.87
CA ALA A 85 6.89 10.74 -2.58
C ALA A 85 5.86 11.71 -2.00
N ASP A 86 4.86 11.18 -1.28
CA ASP A 86 4.19 11.98 -0.27
C ASP A 86 5.28 12.48 0.68
N ALA A 87 5.74 13.71 0.46
CA ALA A 87 6.56 14.42 1.41
C ALA A 87 5.67 14.59 2.64
N LEU A 88 5.87 13.72 3.63
CA LEU A 88 5.19 13.82 4.91
C LEU A 88 5.74 15.05 5.63
N LEU A 89 5.18 16.22 5.30
CA LEU A 89 5.49 17.47 5.96
C LEU A 89 4.83 17.47 7.33
N TYR A 90 5.64 17.74 8.36
CA TYR A 90 5.09 18.25 9.59
C TYR A 90 4.55 19.65 9.31
N ALA A 91 3.23 19.83 9.46
CA ALA A 91 2.68 21.16 9.57
C ALA A 91 3.12 21.75 10.91
N ASP A 92 3.68 22.96 10.90
CA ASP A 92 3.90 23.72 12.13
C ASP A 92 2.55 24.11 12.71
N VAL A 93 2.29 23.64 13.93
CA VAL A 93 1.05 23.92 14.63
C VAL A 93 1.27 25.11 15.57
N ALA A 94 0.56 26.20 15.27
CA ALA A 94 0.49 27.36 16.15
C ALA A 94 -0.13 26.98 17.51
N ASP A 95 0.13 27.79 18.53
CA ASP A 95 -0.40 27.53 19.87
C ASP A 95 -1.90 27.88 19.94
N GLY A 96 -2.76 26.96 19.47
CA GLY A 96 -4.20 27.19 19.30
C GLY A 96 -5.06 27.02 20.55
N ASN A 97 -4.50 26.50 21.65
CA ASN A 97 -5.23 26.22 22.90
C ASN A 97 -4.58 26.85 24.13
N GLY A 98 -3.95 28.03 23.95
CA GLY A 98 -3.23 28.72 25.04
C GLY A 98 -2.14 27.87 25.69
N GLY A 99 -1.55 26.94 24.95
CA GLY A 99 -0.52 26.04 25.40
C GLY A 99 -0.99 24.76 26.10
N ALA A 100 -2.30 24.64 26.39
CA ALA A 100 -2.86 23.51 27.12
C ALA A 100 -3.00 22.26 26.24
N ALA A 101 -2.67 21.10 26.82
CA ALA A 101 -2.86 19.81 26.15
C ALA A 101 -4.35 19.52 25.92
N LEU A 102 -4.65 18.84 24.81
CA LEU A 102 -5.95 18.24 24.54
C LEU A 102 -6.16 16.96 25.38
N PRO A 103 -7.41 16.53 25.57
CA PRO A 103 -7.72 15.24 26.18
C PRO A 103 -7.03 14.08 25.46
N THR A 104 -6.72 13.01 26.19
CA THR A 104 -6.11 11.81 25.60
C THR A 104 -7.05 11.13 24.61
N GLU A 105 -6.48 10.51 23.58
CA GLU A 105 -7.24 9.84 22.53
C GLU A 105 -6.65 8.46 22.21
N ALA A 106 -7.50 7.44 22.28
CA ALA A 106 -7.11 6.05 22.04
C ALA A 106 -6.52 5.82 20.63
N ALA A 107 -6.93 6.61 19.63
CA ALA A 107 -6.38 6.55 18.27
C ALA A 107 -4.87 6.79 18.21
N PHE A 108 -4.32 7.52 19.19
CA PHE A 108 -2.88 7.76 19.33
C PHE A 108 -2.23 6.88 20.39
N GLY A 109 -2.93 5.92 20.99
CA GLY A 109 -2.38 5.04 22.04
C GLY A 109 -1.82 5.82 23.23
N GLU A 110 -2.62 6.75 23.74
CA GLU A 110 -2.36 7.59 24.92
C GLU A 110 -3.12 7.08 26.15
#